data_AF-A0A848LR41-F1
#
_entry.id   AF-A0A848LR41-F1
#
_cell.length_a   1.000
_cell.length_b   1.000
_cell.length_c   1.000
_cell.angle_alpha   90.00
_cell.angle_beta   90.00
_cell.angle_gamma   90.00
#
_symmetry.space_group_name_H-M   'P 1'
#
loop_
_entity.id
_entity.type
_entity.pdbx_description
1 polymer ?
#
loop_
_entity_poly.entity_id
_entity_poly.type
_entity_poly.pdbx_seq_one_letter_code
_entity_poly.pdbx_strand_id
1 'polypeptide(L)'
;MLALSLLLLLEASAPVAPAPETRDVLLRRHVARVVLAQVRKQDAAWHPDQRDCAGLIRFAFRTAYKNVAPERLSTPLWKDARGRPADFADAETLLMHSFRPLGRDDATRESLRTGDVLAFRQEHDSGTVFHLMLVVRPEDRAHAPARVVYHPGEKGAAVRTGLLNNLATEAPLEWRPVPNNAGFLGFFRFKEWMP
;
A
#
# COMPACT_ATOMS: atom_id res chain seq x y z
N MET A 1 -7.40 74.23 4.78
CA MET A 1 -7.72 73.22 3.75
C MET A 1 -7.04 71.91 4.12
N LEU A 2 -7.85 70.85 4.23
CA LEU A 2 -7.56 69.41 4.25
C LEU A 2 -6.26 68.87 4.89
N ALA A 3 -6.43 68.13 5.98
CA ALA A 3 -5.55 67.01 6.35
C ALA A 3 -6.31 65.70 6.04
N LEU A 4 -5.88 64.97 5.00
CA LEU A 4 -6.47 63.70 4.60
C LEU A 4 -5.73 62.57 5.35
N SER A 5 -6.39 61.97 6.33
CA SER A 5 -5.86 60.80 7.04
C SER A 5 -6.12 59.54 6.22
N LEU A 6 -5.04 58.89 5.77
CA LEU A 6 -5.06 57.61 5.08
C LEU A 6 -5.13 56.48 6.12
N LEU A 7 -6.31 55.89 6.31
CA LEU A 7 -6.46 54.64 7.07
C LEU A 7 -6.12 53.47 6.14
N LEU A 8 -4.97 52.84 6.33
CA LEU A 8 -4.69 51.51 5.77
C LEU A 8 -5.45 50.46 6.61
N LEU A 9 -6.52 49.91 6.06
CA LEU A 9 -7.13 48.68 6.58
C LEU A 9 -6.26 47.50 6.16
N LEU A 10 -5.55 46.92 7.13
CA LEU A 10 -4.86 45.65 6.97
C LEU A 10 -5.93 44.55 7.03
N GLU A 11 -6.38 44.05 5.88
CA GLU A 11 -7.28 42.90 5.85
C GLU A 11 -6.51 41.65 6.33
N ALA A 12 -6.87 41.16 7.51
CA ALA A 12 -6.43 39.86 7.99
C ALA A 12 -7.09 38.78 7.13
N SER A 13 -6.30 38.17 6.24
CA SER A 13 -6.68 36.97 5.50
C SER A 13 -7.07 35.87 6.49
N ALA A 14 -8.34 35.47 6.47
CA ALA A 14 -8.81 34.32 7.23
C ALA A 14 -8.13 33.05 6.69
N PRO A 15 -7.74 32.09 7.56
CA PRO A 15 -7.13 30.85 7.11
C PRO A 15 -8.11 30.10 6.20
N VAL A 16 -7.70 29.93 4.94
CA VAL A 16 -8.44 29.11 3.96
C VAL A 16 -8.51 27.69 4.51
N ALA A 17 -9.73 27.20 4.77
CA ALA A 17 -9.94 25.82 5.16
C ALA A 17 -9.35 24.89 4.07
N PRO A 18 -8.62 23.83 4.44
CA PRO A 18 -8.01 22.95 3.44
C PRO A 18 -9.09 22.35 2.53
N ALA A 19 -8.79 22.27 1.24
CA ALA A 19 -9.67 21.62 0.27
C ALA A 19 -10.00 20.19 0.72
N PRO A 20 -11.22 19.69 0.46
CA PRO A 20 -11.61 18.34 0.85
C PRO A 20 -10.63 17.32 0.25
N GLU A 21 -10.10 16.43 1.09
CA GLU A 21 -9.17 15.40 0.66
C GLU A 21 -9.81 14.48 -0.39
N THR A 22 -9.03 14.11 -1.40
CA THR A 22 -9.51 13.17 -2.41
C THR A 22 -9.71 11.77 -1.80
N ARG A 23 -10.68 11.01 -2.33
CA ARG A 23 -10.97 9.64 -1.88
C ARG A 23 -9.73 8.75 -1.86
N ASP A 24 -8.83 8.90 -2.84
CA ASP A 24 -7.61 8.11 -2.94
C ASP A 24 -6.62 8.39 -1.80
N VAL A 25 -6.53 9.65 -1.35
CA VAL A 25 -5.70 10.01 -0.19
C VAL A 25 -6.24 9.33 1.07
N LEU A 26 -7.56 9.40 1.29
CA LEU A 26 -8.23 8.75 2.42
C LEU A 26 -8.05 7.23 2.39
N LEU A 27 -8.24 6.59 1.23
CA LEU A 27 -8.06 5.15 1.07
C LEU A 27 -6.63 4.72 1.40
N ARG A 28 -5.62 5.43 0.88
CA ARG A 28 -4.20 5.12 1.17
C ARG A 28 -3.88 5.27 2.65
N ARG A 29 -4.36 6.35 3.30
CA ARG A 29 -4.22 6.54 4.74
C ARG A 29 -4.84 5.40 5.53
N HIS A 30 -6.05 4.98 5.17
CA HIS A 30 -6.72 3.85 5.83
C HIS A 30 -5.99 2.52 5.61
N VAL A 31 -5.47 2.26 4.41
CA VAL A 31 -4.65 1.07 4.14
C VAL A 31 -3.40 1.04 5.04
N ALA A 32 -2.66 2.15 5.14
CA ALA A 32 -1.53 2.25 6.07
C ALA A 32 -1.93 1.97 7.52
N ARG A 33 -3.03 2.57 7.99
CA ARG A 33 -3.51 2.37 9.36
C ARG A 33 -3.84 0.91 9.63
N VAL A 34 -4.55 0.25 8.73
CA VAL A 34 -4.97 -1.16 8.88
C VAL A 34 -3.76 -2.08 8.89
N VAL A 35 -2.84 -1.93 7.93
CA VAL A 35 -1.67 -2.81 7.81
C VAL A 35 -0.73 -2.67 9.02
N LEU A 36 -0.51 -1.43 9.51
CA LEU A 36 0.33 -1.17 10.68
C LEU A 36 -0.32 -1.68 11.97
N ALA A 37 -1.66 -1.69 12.05
CA ALA A 37 -2.35 -2.31 13.16
C ALA A 37 -2.09 -3.82 13.23
N GLN A 38 -2.03 -4.51 12.07
CA GLN A 38 -1.77 -5.95 12.02
C GLN A 38 -0.37 -6.33 12.53
N VAL A 39 0.61 -5.43 12.44
CA VAL A 39 1.95 -5.61 13.03
C VAL A 39 1.87 -5.69 14.56
N ARG A 40 1.02 -4.88 15.19
CA ARG A 40 0.87 -4.85 16.65
C ARG A 40 0.04 -6.01 17.15
N LYS A 41 -1.11 -6.24 16.52
CA LYS A 41 -2.06 -7.30 16.87
C LYS A 41 -2.91 -7.60 15.66
N GLN A 42 -2.85 -8.85 15.19
CA GLN A 42 -3.71 -9.31 14.11
C GLN A 42 -5.18 -9.24 14.53
N ASP A 43 -6.00 -8.63 13.68
CA ASP A 43 -7.42 -8.43 13.91
C ASP A 43 -8.16 -9.77 13.88
N ALA A 44 -9.11 -9.98 14.80
CA ALA A 44 -9.96 -11.17 14.81
C ALA A 44 -10.87 -11.24 13.57
N ALA A 45 -11.20 -10.10 12.97
CA ALA A 45 -11.93 -10.03 11.70
C ALA A 45 -11.11 -10.53 10.50
N TRP A 46 -9.78 -10.62 10.62
CA TRP A 46 -8.94 -11.22 9.59
C TRP A 46 -8.87 -12.74 9.80
N HIS A 47 -9.62 -13.46 8.95
CA HIS A 47 -9.80 -14.90 9.03
C HIS A 47 -8.44 -15.64 9.09
N PRO A 48 -8.21 -16.57 10.04
CA PRO A 48 -6.93 -17.27 10.22
C PRO A 48 -6.39 -17.93 8.95
N ASP A 49 -7.25 -18.59 8.17
CA ASP A 49 -6.84 -19.28 6.93
C ASP A 49 -6.48 -18.33 5.77
N GLN A 50 -6.68 -17.03 5.95
CA GLN A 50 -6.27 -16.00 5.00
C GLN A 50 -5.13 -15.14 5.57
N ARG A 51 -4.48 -15.57 6.65
CA ARG A 51 -3.31 -14.87 7.21
C ARG A 51 -2.06 -15.28 6.44
N ASP A 52 -1.94 -14.72 5.26
CA ASP A 52 -0.81 -14.85 4.35
C ASP A 52 -0.47 -13.48 3.73
N CYS A 53 0.55 -13.45 2.86
CA CYS A 53 0.99 -12.19 2.25
C CYS A 53 -0.11 -11.52 1.40
N ALA A 54 -0.87 -12.28 0.59
CA ALA A 54 -1.95 -11.77 -0.24
C ALA A 54 -3.18 -11.41 0.58
N GLY A 55 -3.49 -12.19 1.60
CA GLY A 55 -4.57 -11.94 2.54
C GLY A 55 -4.37 -10.67 3.34
N LEU A 56 -3.13 -10.30 3.68
CA LEU A 56 -2.83 -8.99 4.29
C LEU A 56 -3.23 -7.84 3.36
N ILE A 57 -2.88 -7.94 2.06
CA ILE A 57 -3.26 -6.95 1.05
C ILE A 57 -4.78 -6.87 0.95
N ARG A 58 -5.45 -8.02 0.77
CA ARG A 58 -6.90 -8.10 0.62
C ARG A 58 -7.63 -7.53 1.85
N PHE A 59 -7.20 -7.90 3.04
CA PHE A 59 -7.76 -7.43 4.30
C PHE A 59 -7.59 -5.92 4.47
N ALA A 60 -6.38 -5.40 4.23
CA ALA A 60 -6.09 -3.97 4.37
C ALA A 60 -6.92 -3.11 3.41
N PHE A 61 -6.97 -3.51 2.13
CA PHE A 61 -7.73 -2.78 1.12
C PHE A 61 -9.24 -2.87 1.35
N ARG A 62 -9.80 -4.08 1.56
CA ARG A 62 -11.25 -4.24 1.81
C ARG A 62 -11.69 -3.44 3.04
N THR A 63 -10.87 -3.44 4.11
CA THR A 63 -11.16 -2.67 5.32
C THR A 63 -11.08 -1.16 5.08
N ALA A 64 -10.12 -0.70 4.26
CA ALA A 64 -10.05 0.72 3.89
C ALA A 64 -11.29 1.16 3.09
N TYR A 65 -11.69 0.39 2.07
CA TYR A 65 -12.89 0.67 1.29
C TYR A 65 -14.16 0.62 2.13
N LYS A 66 -14.30 -0.35 3.04
CA LYS A 66 -15.45 -0.42 3.95
C LYS A 66 -15.63 0.87 4.77
N ASN A 67 -14.53 1.54 5.13
CA ASN A 67 -14.56 2.74 5.96
C ASN A 67 -14.64 4.05 5.17
N VAL A 68 -14.16 4.08 3.92
CA VAL A 68 -14.03 5.32 3.14
C VAL A 68 -15.05 5.40 2.00
N ALA A 69 -15.36 4.26 1.38
CA ALA A 69 -16.22 4.16 0.20
C ALA A 69 -16.96 2.80 0.19
N PRO A 70 -17.82 2.52 1.19
CA PRO A 70 -18.47 1.23 1.32
C PRO A 70 -19.35 0.85 0.12
N GLU A 71 -19.92 1.83 -0.58
CA GLU A 71 -20.71 1.64 -1.79
C GLU A 71 -19.91 0.98 -2.92
N ARG A 72 -18.59 1.22 -2.98
CA ARG A 72 -17.71 0.55 -3.94
C ARG A 72 -17.65 -0.96 -3.69
N LEU A 73 -17.92 -1.43 -2.48
CA LEU A 73 -17.93 -2.87 -2.17
C LEU A 73 -19.22 -3.59 -2.57
N SER A 74 -20.14 -2.91 -3.27
CA SER A 74 -21.29 -3.56 -3.93
C SER A 74 -20.88 -4.59 -4.99
N THR A 75 -19.64 -4.49 -5.49
CA THR A 75 -18.99 -5.53 -6.30
C THR A 75 -17.61 -5.86 -5.72
N PRO A 76 -17.09 -7.08 -5.91
CA PRO A 76 -15.79 -7.45 -5.39
C PRO A 76 -14.65 -6.55 -5.90
N LEU A 77 -13.67 -6.28 -5.04
CA LEU A 77 -12.46 -5.52 -5.41
C LEU A 77 -11.50 -6.32 -6.29
N TRP A 78 -11.54 -7.65 -6.19
CA TRP A 78 -10.58 -8.53 -6.84
C TRP A 78 -11.20 -9.27 -8.02
N LYS A 79 -10.33 -9.91 -8.77
CA LYS A 79 -10.69 -10.83 -9.84
C LYS A 79 -10.10 -12.20 -9.56
N ASP A 80 -10.80 -13.26 -9.95
CA ASP A 80 -10.27 -14.61 -9.94
C ASP A 80 -9.27 -14.84 -11.11
N ALA A 81 -8.69 -16.04 -11.19
CA ALA A 81 -7.75 -16.41 -12.24
C ALA A 81 -8.34 -16.38 -13.67
N ARG A 82 -9.68 -16.29 -13.81
CA ARG A 82 -10.36 -16.11 -15.10
C ARG A 82 -10.72 -14.65 -15.36
N GLY A 83 -10.29 -13.73 -14.50
CA GLY A 83 -10.55 -12.30 -14.60
C GLY A 83 -11.96 -11.87 -14.17
N ARG A 84 -12.74 -12.76 -13.52
CA ARG A 84 -14.12 -12.48 -13.08
C ARG A 84 -14.13 -11.90 -11.66
N PRO A 85 -15.08 -11.03 -11.29
CA PRO A 85 -15.15 -10.47 -9.93
C PRO A 85 -15.18 -11.56 -8.85
N ALA A 86 -14.33 -11.44 -7.83
CA ALA A 86 -14.23 -12.40 -6.73
C ALA A 86 -13.78 -11.73 -5.42
N ASP A 87 -14.23 -12.27 -4.28
CA ASP A 87 -13.79 -11.81 -2.95
C ASP A 87 -12.41 -12.33 -2.55
N PHE A 88 -11.91 -13.35 -3.26
CA PHE A 88 -10.64 -14.00 -3.00
C PHE A 88 -9.74 -13.93 -4.25
N ALA A 89 -8.45 -13.68 -4.02
CA ALA A 89 -7.38 -13.82 -5.00
C ALA A 89 -6.07 -14.10 -4.24
N ASP A 90 -5.31 -15.09 -4.69
CA ASP A 90 -3.95 -15.33 -4.19
C ASP A 90 -2.96 -14.26 -4.71
N ALA A 91 -1.69 -14.37 -4.30
CA ALA A 91 -0.67 -13.38 -4.63
C ALA A 91 -0.46 -13.24 -6.15
N GLU A 92 -0.40 -14.35 -6.88
CA GLU A 92 -0.21 -14.35 -8.33
C GLU A 92 -1.42 -13.71 -9.04
N THR A 93 -2.63 -14.16 -8.68
CA THR A 93 -3.89 -13.66 -9.24
C THR A 93 -4.06 -12.16 -8.99
N LEU A 94 -3.72 -11.67 -7.79
CA LEU A 94 -3.71 -10.24 -7.49
C LEU A 94 -2.77 -9.47 -8.43
N LEU A 95 -1.53 -9.94 -8.61
CA LEU A 95 -0.56 -9.29 -9.49
C LEU A 95 -1.05 -9.23 -10.94
N MET A 96 -1.57 -10.34 -11.46
CA MET A 96 -2.04 -10.41 -12.85
C MET A 96 -3.26 -9.52 -13.10
N HIS A 97 -4.27 -9.60 -12.23
CA HIS A 97 -5.58 -9.04 -12.54
C HIS A 97 -5.90 -7.73 -11.83
N SER A 98 -5.33 -7.48 -10.65
CA SER A 98 -5.71 -6.36 -9.78
C SER A 98 -4.65 -5.25 -9.72
N PHE A 99 -3.39 -5.58 -10.04
CA PHE A 99 -2.26 -4.67 -9.94
C PHE A 99 -1.61 -4.37 -11.29
N ARG A 100 -1.05 -3.17 -11.45
CA ARG A 100 -0.31 -2.73 -12.63
C ARG A 100 1.18 -2.55 -12.27
N PRO A 101 2.12 -3.10 -13.07
CA PRO A 101 3.55 -2.89 -12.82
C PRO A 101 3.93 -1.41 -12.97
N LEU A 102 4.81 -0.95 -12.10
CA LEU A 102 5.39 0.39 -12.11
C LEU A 102 6.83 0.41 -12.63
N GLY A 103 7.57 -0.68 -12.44
CA GLY A 103 9.00 -0.77 -12.75
C GLY A 103 9.76 -1.57 -11.69
N ARG A 104 11.08 -1.66 -11.86
CA ARG A 104 12.00 -2.40 -10.97
C ARG A 104 13.19 -1.57 -10.49
N ASP A 105 13.33 -0.34 -10.99
CA ASP A 105 14.50 0.53 -10.76
C ASP A 105 14.35 1.43 -9.52
N ASP A 106 15.43 2.12 -9.18
CA ASP A 106 15.50 3.02 -8.03
C ASP A 106 14.59 4.24 -8.19
N ALA A 107 14.46 4.80 -9.39
CA ALA A 107 13.55 5.91 -9.65
C ALA A 107 12.09 5.50 -9.36
N THR A 108 11.69 4.29 -9.75
CA THR A 108 10.40 3.71 -9.42
C THR A 108 10.25 3.56 -7.91
N ARG A 109 11.28 3.03 -7.23
CA ARG A 109 11.31 2.86 -5.77
C ARG A 109 11.09 4.17 -5.01
N GLU A 110 11.69 5.26 -5.47
CA GLU A 110 11.52 6.59 -4.88
C GLU A 110 10.10 7.16 -5.07
N SER A 111 9.46 6.81 -6.20
CA SER A 111 8.11 7.26 -6.57
C SER A 111 6.97 6.50 -5.87
N LEU A 112 7.29 5.44 -5.13
CA LEU A 112 6.28 4.59 -4.47
C LEU A 112 5.41 5.40 -3.51
N ARG A 113 4.16 4.96 -3.40
CA ARG A 113 3.12 5.51 -2.53
C ARG A 113 2.58 4.42 -1.61
N THR A 114 1.95 4.82 -0.51
CA THR A 114 1.28 3.89 0.40
C THR A 114 0.28 3.00 -0.33
N GLY A 115 0.35 1.70 -0.10
CA GLY A 115 -0.48 0.67 -0.73
C GLY A 115 0.01 0.21 -2.11
N ASP A 116 1.11 0.76 -2.63
CA ASP A 116 1.88 0.06 -3.65
C ASP A 116 2.50 -1.20 -3.04
N VAL A 117 2.80 -2.20 -3.86
CA VAL A 117 3.34 -3.49 -3.39
C VAL A 117 4.64 -3.84 -4.10
N LEU A 118 5.54 -4.48 -3.37
CA LEU A 118 6.69 -5.19 -3.92
C LEU A 118 6.28 -6.65 -4.14
N ALA A 119 6.70 -7.22 -5.25
CA ALA A 119 6.40 -8.60 -5.59
C ALA A 119 7.67 -9.41 -5.81
N PHE A 120 7.69 -10.61 -5.22
CA PHE A 120 8.74 -11.59 -5.41
C PHE A 120 8.15 -12.91 -5.89
N ARG A 121 8.94 -13.65 -6.67
CA ARG A 121 8.71 -15.03 -7.06
C ARG A 121 9.88 -15.87 -6.58
N GLN A 122 9.56 -16.97 -5.91
CA GLN A 122 10.54 -17.94 -5.43
C GLN A 122 10.19 -19.32 -5.93
N GLU A 123 11.21 -20.04 -6.41
CA GLU A 123 11.07 -21.44 -6.75
C GLU A 123 11.38 -22.27 -5.52
N HIS A 124 10.45 -23.15 -5.15
CA HIS A 124 10.61 -24.15 -4.09
C HIS A 124 10.36 -25.54 -4.67
N ASP A 125 10.78 -26.59 -3.97
CA ASP A 125 10.51 -27.98 -4.40
C ASP A 125 9.01 -28.27 -4.54
N SER A 126 8.18 -27.60 -3.75
CA SER A 126 6.72 -27.68 -3.80
C SER A 126 6.07 -26.82 -4.88
N GLY A 127 6.87 -26.11 -5.68
CA GLY A 127 6.42 -25.21 -6.75
C GLY A 127 6.73 -23.74 -6.49
N THR A 128 6.28 -22.90 -7.41
CA THR A 128 6.50 -21.47 -7.41
C THR A 128 5.64 -20.76 -6.36
N VAL A 129 6.26 -19.92 -5.54
CA VAL A 129 5.60 -19.10 -4.51
C VAL A 129 5.73 -17.63 -4.84
N PHE A 130 4.61 -16.92 -4.84
CA PHE A 130 4.58 -15.46 -4.97
C PHE A 130 4.45 -14.82 -3.58
N HIS A 131 5.25 -13.78 -3.34
CA HIS A 131 5.27 -13.06 -2.07
C HIS A 131 5.07 -11.56 -2.29
N LEU A 132 4.16 -10.98 -1.51
CA LEU A 132 3.81 -9.56 -1.59
C LEU A 132 4.18 -8.83 -0.30
N MET A 133 4.77 -7.64 -0.44
CA MET A 133 5.02 -6.72 0.66
C MET A 133 4.38 -5.37 0.37
N LEU A 134 3.61 -4.83 1.32
CA LEU A 134 2.91 -3.56 1.16
C LEU A 134 3.80 -2.40 1.57
N VAL A 135 3.89 -1.37 0.73
CA VAL A 135 4.60 -0.12 1.02
C VAL A 135 3.74 0.76 1.91
N VAL A 136 4.32 1.25 3.00
CA VAL A 136 3.75 2.30 3.83
C VAL A 136 4.71 3.48 3.83
N ARG A 137 4.23 4.63 3.37
CA ARG A 137 4.93 5.90 3.50
C ARG A 137 4.18 6.80 4.47
N PRO A 138 4.88 7.53 5.35
CA PRO A 138 4.26 8.60 6.10
C PRO A 138 3.73 9.66 5.13
N GLU A 139 2.68 10.35 5.55
CA GLU A 139 2.11 11.48 4.79
C GLU A 139 3.11 12.62 4.67
N ASP A 140 3.86 12.87 5.75
CA ASP A 140 5.02 13.75 5.73
C ASP A 140 6.31 12.94 5.56
N ARG A 141 6.94 13.09 4.39
CA ARG A 141 8.18 12.39 4.02
C ARG A 141 9.40 12.86 4.82
N ALA A 142 9.37 14.06 5.42
CA ALA A 142 10.47 14.56 6.24
C ALA A 142 10.52 13.87 7.61
N HIS A 143 9.43 13.23 8.04
CA HIS A 143 9.29 12.72 9.40
C HIS A 143 9.65 11.23 9.56
N ALA A 144 9.55 10.42 8.50
CA ALA A 144 9.96 9.02 8.58
C ALA A 144 10.30 8.37 7.23
N PRO A 145 11.21 7.38 7.23
CA PRO A 145 11.49 6.59 6.03
C PRO A 145 10.30 5.70 5.64
N ALA A 146 10.22 5.37 4.34
CA ALA A 146 9.27 4.37 3.84
C ALA A 146 9.53 2.99 4.45
N ARG A 147 8.44 2.28 4.76
CA ARG A 147 8.46 0.93 5.33
C ARG A 147 7.80 -0.05 4.39
N VAL A 148 8.16 -1.31 4.56
CA VAL A 148 7.41 -2.45 4.05
C VAL A 148 6.69 -3.14 5.20
N VAL A 149 5.52 -3.69 4.92
CA VAL A 149 4.73 -4.49 5.86
C VAL A 149 4.26 -5.74 5.14
N TYR A 150 4.50 -6.91 5.73
CA TYR A 150 4.23 -8.19 5.07
C TYR A 150 3.94 -9.29 6.08
N HIS A 151 3.18 -10.30 5.64
CA HIS A 151 3.03 -11.55 6.38
C HIS A 151 4.01 -12.57 5.79
N PRO A 152 4.86 -13.23 6.60
CA PRO A 152 5.95 -14.07 6.09
C PRO A 152 5.48 -15.37 5.41
N GLY A 153 4.27 -15.85 5.75
CA GLY A 153 3.61 -16.94 5.02
C GLY A 153 3.46 -18.21 5.85
N GLU A 154 4.21 -18.36 6.96
CA GLU A 154 4.02 -19.48 7.87
C GLU A 154 2.72 -19.34 8.66
N LYS A 155 2.00 -20.45 8.86
CA LYS A 155 0.75 -20.47 9.61
C LYS A 155 0.97 -19.98 11.05
N GLY A 156 0.19 -18.98 11.45
CA GLY A 156 0.26 -18.40 12.80
C GLY A 156 1.40 -17.39 12.99
N ALA A 157 2.17 -17.07 11.95
CA ALA A 157 3.20 -16.06 12.04
C ALA A 157 2.62 -14.65 12.25
N ALA A 158 3.40 -13.80 12.92
CA ALA A 158 3.08 -12.39 13.06
C ALA A 158 3.41 -11.61 11.78
N VAL A 159 2.65 -10.55 11.52
CA VAL A 159 2.96 -9.58 10.45
C VAL A 159 4.24 -8.83 10.82
N ARG A 160 5.16 -8.73 9.87
CA ARG A 160 6.47 -8.09 10.03
C ARG A 160 6.49 -6.73 9.32
N THR A 161 7.43 -5.88 9.74
CA THR A 161 7.69 -4.60 9.10
C THR A 161 9.17 -4.27 9.16
N GLY A 162 9.67 -3.58 8.14
CA GLY A 162 11.06 -3.13 8.05
C GLY A 162 11.18 -1.87 7.21
N LEU A 163 12.33 -1.21 7.26
CA LEU A 163 12.63 -0.08 6.40
C LEU A 163 12.80 -0.57 4.97
N LEU A 164 12.17 0.11 4.00
CA LEU A 164 12.29 -0.24 2.59
C LEU A 164 13.75 -0.11 2.11
N ASN A 165 14.49 0.85 2.64
CA ASN A 165 15.90 1.01 2.27
C ASN A 165 16.76 -0.16 2.76
N ASN A 166 16.63 -0.55 4.03
CA ASN A 166 17.35 -1.70 4.59
C ASN A 166 16.95 -3.00 3.87
N LEU A 167 15.69 -3.18 3.47
CA LEU A 167 15.31 -4.33 2.64
C LEU A 167 16.10 -4.37 1.32
N ALA A 168 16.35 -3.21 0.70
CA ALA A 168 17.09 -3.12 -0.56
C ALA A 168 18.62 -3.31 -0.41
N THR A 169 19.19 -2.94 0.75
CA THR A 169 20.65 -2.91 0.94
C THR A 169 21.19 -4.04 1.82
N GLU A 170 20.42 -4.46 2.83
CA GLU A 170 20.90 -5.32 3.92
C GLU A 170 20.28 -6.74 3.91
N ALA A 171 19.10 -6.93 3.33
CA ALA A 171 18.44 -8.24 3.29
C ALA A 171 19.24 -9.27 2.47
N PRO A 172 18.97 -10.58 2.56
CA PRO A 172 19.46 -11.55 1.58
C PRO A 172 19.03 -11.19 0.15
N LEU A 173 19.87 -11.48 -0.87
CA LEU A 173 19.68 -11.00 -2.24
C LEU A 173 18.31 -11.37 -2.82
N GLU A 174 17.83 -12.57 -2.53
CA GLU A 174 16.54 -13.11 -2.97
C GLU A 174 15.34 -12.29 -2.49
N TRP A 175 15.52 -11.49 -1.43
CA TRP A 175 14.51 -10.59 -0.86
C TRP A 175 14.79 -9.10 -1.11
N ARG A 176 15.88 -8.76 -1.79
CA ARG A 176 16.19 -7.36 -2.14
C ARG A 176 15.35 -6.92 -3.33
N PRO A 177 14.58 -5.81 -3.24
CA PRO A 177 13.86 -5.25 -4.37
C PRO A 177 14.78 -4.41 -5.26
N VAL A 178 15.73 -5.09 -5.89
CA VAL A 178 16.74 -4.50 -6.78
C VAL A 178 16.69 -5.18 -8.15
N PRO A 179 17.03 -4.48 -9.25
CA PRO A 179 16.95 -5.04 -10.60
C PRO A 179 17.70 -6.38 -10.79
N ASN A 180 18.84 -6.53 -10.11
CA ASN A 180 19.70 -7.71 -10.21
C ASN A 180 19.15 -8.95 -9.48
N ASN A 181 18.13 -8.80 -8.63
CA ASN A 181 17.44 -9.95 -8.04
C ASN A 181 16.43 -10.50 -9.05
N ALA A 182 16.71 -11.67 -9.65
CA ALA A 182 15.81 -12.31 -10.61
C ALA A 182 14.44 -12.71 -10.03
N GLY A 183 14.38 -12.95 -8.71
CA GLY A 183 13.13 -13.24 -8.01
C GLY A 183 12.27 -11.99 -7.78
N PHE A 184 12.85 -10.78 -7.84
CA PHE A 184 12.08 -9.54 -7.67
C PHE A 184 11.32 -9.21 -8.95
N LEU A 185 10.00 -9.36 -8.94
CA LEU A 185 9.13 -9.09 -10.10
C LEU A 185 8.92 -7.59 -10.34
N GLY A 186 9.05 -6.78 -9.30
CA GLY A 186 8.94 -5.32 -9.38
C GLY A 186 7.99 -4.71 -8.38
N PHE A 187 7.76 -3.42 -8.60
CA PHE A 187 6.80 -2.63 -7.87
C PHE A 187 5.48 -2.57 -8.63
N PHE A 188 4.38 -2.60 -7.91
CA PHE A 188 3.04 -2.63 -8.50
C PHE A 188 2.09 -1.69 -7.76
N ARG A 189 1.13 -1.13 -8.49
CA ARG A 189 0.05 -0.28 -7.95
C ARG A 189 -1.31 -0.88 -8.24
N PHE A 190 -2.21 -0.76 -7.28
CA PHE A 190 -3.60 -1.19 -7.47
C PHE A 190 -4.26 -0.43 -8.62
N LYS A 191 -4.89 -1.15 -9.55
CA LYS A 191 -5.39 -0.58 -10.81
C LYS A 191 -6.43 0.52 -10.62
N GLU A 192 -7.27 0.45 -9.58
CA GLU A 192 -8.28 1.50 -9.31
C GLU A 192 -7.68 2.80 -8.78
N TRP A 193 -6.41 2.82 -8.40
CA TRP A 193 -5.70 4.02 -7.95
C TRP A 193 -4.73 4.56 -9.01
N MET A 194 -4.87 4.08 -10.24
CA MET A 194 -4.22 4.67 -11.41
C MET A 194 -5.18 5.72 -11.97
N PRO A 195 -4.68 6.94 -12.28
CA PRO A 195 -5.46 7.94 -12.98
C PRO A 195 -5.83 7.49 -14.40
#